data_AF-A0A938RW34-F1
#
_entry.id   AF-A0A938RW34-F1
#
_cell.length_a   1.000
_cell.length_b   1.000
_cell.length_c   1.000
_cell.angle_alpha   90.00
_cell.angle_beta   90.00
_cell.angle_gamma   90.00
#
_symmetry.space_group_name_H-M   'P 1'
#
loop_
_entity.id
_entity.type
_entity.pdbx_description
1 polymer ?
#
loop_
_entity_poly.entity_id
_entity_poly.type
_entity_poly.pdbx_seq_one_letter_code
_entity_poly.pdbx_strand_id
1 'polypeptide(L)'
;MLPPIGCEYLSPDEVHEIIAGLPPGTTIQLAPIHKDFMCREPGSISPPGSCTVSMPPGTCEAAGGSLAGTVDCSPTTAEFELTGTGDLAGFHRIVSVPLQMEVHAAPRTAGAPIQSFDTAMMFLQGQLPPGDPDFDLLRITGGQFHGMPSPGHTTLTLRPSGKYEVDSFFDITYRIDFIGAPGGPLAGSSGSTTGTIRMETGSTSAVPAVPKPSLTLVGLILLAGAALFIPRLRRKAASA
;
A
#
# COMPACT_ATOMS: atom_id res chain seq x y z
N MET A 1 -11.57 -0.26 14.81
CA MET A 1 -12.14 -1.41 14.08
C MET A 1 -11.25 -1.66 12.87
N LEU A 2 -10.71 -2.87 12.71
CA LEU A 2 -10.07 -3.24 11.45
C LEU A 2 -11.15 -3.42 10.37
N PRO A 3 -10.85 -3.13 9.10
CA PRO A 3 -11.81 -3.37 8.05
C PRO A 3 -12.07 -4.88 7.98
N PRO A 4 -13.25 -5.33 7.53
CA PRO A 4 -13.52 -6.76 7.38
C PRO A 4 -12.42 -7.44 6.56
N ILE A 5 -12.14 -8.72 6.82
CA ILE A 5 -11.17 -9.49 6.05
C ILE A 5 -11.50 -9.38 4.56
N GLY A 6 -10.53 -8.93 3.75
CA GLY A 6 -10.68 -8.70 2.31
C GLY A 6 -11.09 -7.28 1.93
N CYS A 7 -11.28 -6.37 2.90
CA CYS A 7 -11.39 -4.93 2.66
C CYS A 7 -10.03 -4.26 2.84
N GLU A 8 -9.71 -3.35 1.94
CA GLU A 8 -8.47 -2.59 1.93
C GLU A 8 -8.77 -1.13 2.33
N TYR A 9 -7.79 -0.49 2.97
CA TYR A 9 -7.76 0.96 3.05
C TYR A 9 -6.96 1.48 1.88
N LEU A 10 -7.56 2.42 1.15
CA LEU A 10 -6.98 3.02 -0.03
C LEU A 10 -6.86 4.53 0.17
N SER A 11 -5.95 5.15 -0.56
CA SER A 11 -5.81 6.60 -0.64
C SER A 11 -6.09 6.99 -2.10
N PRO A 12 -7.37 7.08 -2.52
CA PRO A 12 -7.74 7.15 -3.93
C PRO A 12 -7.27 8.45 -4.61
N ASP A 13 -7.21 9.54 -3.84
CA ASP A 13 -6.94 10.88 -4.36
C ASP A 13 -5.53 11.40 -4.05
N GLU A 14 -4.79 10.70 -3.18
CA GLU A 14 -3.49 11.15 -2.68
C GLU A 14 -2.47 10.01 -2.64
N VAL A 15 -1.20 10.30 -2.90
CA VAL A 15 -0.10 9.33 -2.79
C VAL A 15 0.84 9.73 -1.66
N HIS A 16 1.50 8.75 -1.06
CA HIS A 16 2.65 9.05 -0.21
C HIS A 16 3.82 9.49 -1.10
N GLU A 17 4.70 10.35 -0.59
CA GLU A 17 5.85 10.81 -1.38
C GLU A 17 7.15 10.77 -0.58
N ILE A 18 8.24 10.40 -1.26
CA ILE A 18 9.61 10.68 -0.84
C ILE A 18 10.10 11.85 -1.68
N ILE A 19 10.47 12.94 -1.01
CA ILE A 19 10.93 14.18 -1.64
C ILE A 19 12.28 14.59 -1.05
N ALA A 20 12.36 14.66 0.28
CA ALA A 20 13.58 15.07 0.96
C ALA A 20 14.68 14.03 0.74
N GLY A 21 15.88 14.48 0.36
CA GLY A 21 17.02 13.59 0.09
C GLY A 21 17.19 13.20 -1.38
N LEU A 22 16.28 13.64 -2.26
CA LEU A 22 16.37 13.46 -3.70
C LEU A 22 16.82 14.75 -4.41
N PRO A 23 17.32 14.67 -5.66
CA PRO A 23 17.63 15.85 -6.47
C PRO A 23 16.42 16.79 -6.63
N PRO A 24 16.65 18.11 -6.82
CA PRO A 24 15.55 19.05 -7.05
C PRO A 24 14.64 18.64 -8.22
N GLY A 25 13.33 18.67 -8.02
CA GLY A 25 12.34 18.27 -9.02
C GLY A 25 12.16 16.75 -9.18
N THR A 26 12.78 15.96 -8.31
CA THR A 26 12.65 14.50 -8.27
C THR A 26 11.85 14.07 -7.04
N THR A 27 10.88 13.18 -7.25
CA THR A 27 10.10 12.54 -6.18
C THR A 27 10.00 11.04 -6.45
N ILE A 28 9.71 10.27 -5.41
CA ILE A 28 9.19 8.90 -5.55
C ILE A 28 7.78 8.93 -4.97
N GLN A 29 6.78 8.65 -5.81
CA GLN A 29 5.40 8.51 -5.41
C GLN A 29 5.14 7.08 -4.99
N LEU A 30 4.46 6.88 -3.86
CA LEU A 30 4.11 5.58 -3.33
C LEU A 30 2.59 5.51 -3.22
N ALA A 31 1.97 4.64 -4.02
CA ALA A 31 0.57 4.30 -3.89
C ALA A 31 0.44 3.08 -2.95
N PRO A 32 0.05 3.28 -1.67
CA PRO A 32 -0.10 2.17 -0.74
C PRO A 32 -1.39 1.39 -1.00
N ILE A 33 -1.29 0.07 -0.87
CA ILE A 33 -2.42 -0.81 -0.61
C ILE A 33 -2.14 -1.48 0.73
N HIS A 34 -2.93 -1.15 1.75
CA HIS A 34 -2.85 -1.82 3.04
C HIS A 34 -3.71 -3.08 2.99
N LYS A 35 -3.04 -4.23 3.13
CA LYS A 35 -3.66 -5.56 3.06
C LYS A 35 -3.21 -6.44 4.22
N ASP A 36 -3.75 -7.65 4.26
CA ASP A 36 -3.41 -8.66 5.26
C ASP A 36 -3.57 -8.15 6.69
N PHE A 37 -4.69 -7.46 6.98
CA PHE A 37 -5.05 -7.12 8.35
C PHE A 37 -5.34 -8.41 9.12
N MET A 38 -4.31 -8.95 9.76
CA MET A 38 -4.40 -10.20 10.50
C MET A 38 -4.84 -9.92 11.92
N CYS A 39 -6.05 -10.36 12.23
CA CYS A 39 -6.44 -10.67 13.60
C CYS A 39 -5.50 -11.75 14.16
N ARG A 40 -4.93 -11.54 15.36
CA ARG A 40 -4.09 -12.56 16.00
C ARG A 40 -4.86 -13.86 16.12
N GLU A 41 -4.34 -14.95 15.55
CA GLU A 41 -4.87 -16.26 15.84
C GLU A 41 -4.59 -16.65 17.30
N PRO A 42 -5.47 -17.44 17.95
CA PRO A 42 -5.17 -18.02 19.25
C PRO A 42 -3.84 -18.80 19.17
N GLY A 43 -2.81 -18.32 19.88
CA GLY A 43 -1.48 -18.95 19.92
C GLY A 43 -0.38 -18.26 19.10
N SER A 44 -0.68 -17.18 18.35
CA SER A 44 0.39 -16.40 17.71
C SER A 44 1.14 -15.56 18.75
N ILE A 45 2.42 -15.88 18.98
CA ILE A 45 3.32 -15.05 19.79
C ILE A 45 3.71 -13.86 18.92
N SER A 46 2.99 -12.74 19.04
CA SER A 46 3.56 -11.50 18.53
C SER A 46 4.81 -11.16 19.35
N PRO A 47 5.77 -10.44 18.75
CA PRO A 47 6.84 -9.84 19.51
C PRO A 47 6.24 -9.07 20.70
N PRO A 48 6.80 -9.20 21.91
CA PRO A 48 6.37 -8.39 23.05
C PRO A 48 6.47 -6.90 22.67
N GLY A 49 5.40 -6.14 22.90
CA GLY A 49 5.36 -4.69 22.66
C GLY A 49 4.61 -4.20 21.42
N SER A 50 3.85 -5.06 20.72
CA SER A 50 3.14 -4.63 19.49
C SER A 50 1.84 -3.83 19.72
N CYS A 51 1.35 -3.79 20.96
CA CYS A 51 0.15 -3.04 21.36
C CYS A 51 0.38 -2.33 22.68
N THR A 52 -0.26 -1.18 22.87
CA THR A 52 -0.25 -0.47 24.15
C THR A 52 -1.15 -1.10 25.19
N VAL A 53 -2.12 -1.91 24.77
CA VAL A 53 -2.97 -2.71 25.66
C VAL A 53 -2.66 -4.20 25.55
N SER A 54 -2.78 -4.91 26.68
CA SER A 54 -2.66 -6.36 26.70
C SER A 54 -3.92 -6.98 26.10
N MET A 55 -3.79 -7.61 24.93
CA MET A 55 -4.89 -8.33 24.27
C MET A 55 -4.89 -9.83 24.63
N PRO A 56 -6.05 -10.41 24.98
CA PRO A 56 -6.19 -11.86 25.08
C PRO A 56 -5.80 -12.60 23.77
N PRO A 57 -5.24 -13.82 23.85
CA PRO A 57 -4.96 -14.62 22.65
C PRO A 57 -6.23 -14.83 21.81
N GLY A 58 -6.14 -14.66 20.49
CA GLY A 58 -7.28 -14.84 19.60
C GLY A 58 -8.24 -13.65 19.50
N THR A 59 -7.92 -12.52 20.15
CA THR A 59 -8.74 -11.30 20.08
C THR A 59 -7.98 -10.20 19.33
N CYS A 60 -8.72 -9.39 18.57
CA CYS A 60 -8.18 -8.26 17.82
C CYS A 60 -8.62 -6.92 18.39
N GLU A 61 -9.58 -6.95 19.32
CA GLU A 61 -10.20 -5.79 19.95
C GLU A 61 -10.15 -6.00 21.47
N ALA A 62 -9.70 -4.98 22.21
CA ALA A 62 -9.76 -4.94 23.66
C ALA A 62 -10.39 -3.63 24.12
N ALA A 63 -11.04 -3.63 25.28
CA ALA A 63 -11.57 -2.40 25.86
C ALA A 63 -10.43 -1.46 26.29
N GLY A 64 -10.59 -0.16 26.06
CA GLY A 64 -9.64 0.88 26.49
C GLY A 64 -9.29 1.88 25.39
N GLY A 65 -8.03 2.30 25.38
CA GLY A 65 -7.51 3.29 24.44
C GLY A 65 -7.79 4.73 24.84
N SER A 66 -7.18 5.66 24.11
CA SER A 66 -7.29 7.11 24.32
C SER A 66 -8.69 7.68 24.06
N LEU A 67 -9.54 6.95 23.35
CA LEU A 67 -10.91 7.34 23.04
C LEU A 67 -11.95 6.68 23.96
N ALA A 68 -11.52 5.93 24.99
CA ALA A 68 -12.36 5.26 25.98
C ALA A 68 -13.34 4.20 25.43
N GLY A 69 -13.20 3.77 24.18
CA GLY A 69 -13.94 2.65 23.61
C GLY A 69 -13.07 1.41 23.54
N THR A 70 -12.51 1.14 22.37
CA THR A 70 -11.74 -0.07 22.10
C THR A 70 -10.41 0.22 21.41
N VAL A 71 -9.50 -0.73 21.54
CA VAL A 71 -8.18 -0.75 20.90
C VAL A 71 -8.10 -1.97 20.00
N ASP A 72 -7.71 -1.73 18.76
CA ASP A 72 -7.35 -2.79 17.83
C ASP A 72 -5.89 -2.69 17.45
N CYS A 73 -5.20 -3.81 17.36
CA CYS A 73 -3.89 -3.86 16.71
C CYS A 73 -3.80 -5.02 15.74
N SER A 74 -2.94 -4.85 14.75
CA SER A 74 -2.70 -5.88 13.75
C SER A 74 -1.29 -5.74 13.16
N PRO A 75 -0.56 -6.83 12.93
CA PRO A 75 0.43 -6.83 11.88
C PRO A 75 -0.28 -6.74 10.52
N THR A 76 0.19 -5.87 9.65
CA THR A 76 -0.34 -5.66 8.29
C THR A 76 0.81 -5.55 7.31
N THR A 77 0.54 -5.78 6.02
CA THR A 77 1.50 -5.53 4.95
C THR A 77 1.01 -4.33 4.16
N ALA A 78 1.87 -3.32 4.02
CA ALA A 78 1.67 -2.28 3.01
C ALA A 78 2.41 -2.67 1.74
N GLU A 79 1.67 -2.89 0.66
CA GLU A 79 2.24 -2.98 -0.67
C GLU A 79 2.33 -1.58 -1.26
N PHE A 80 3.53 -1.10 -1.55
CA PHE A 80 3.73 0.20 -2.18
C PHE A 80 4.14 -0.04 -3.63
N GLU A 81 3.41 0.60 -4.55
CA GLU A 81 3.88 0.84 -5.90
C GLU A 81 4.65 2.16 -5.94
N LEU A 82 5.97 2.08 -6.12
CA LEU A 82 6.89 3.21 -6.17
C LEU A 82 7.08 3.63 -7.62
N THR A 83 6.82 4.91 -7.91
CA THR A 83 7.06 5.51 -9.22
C THR A 83 7.94 6.75 -9.07
N GLY A 84 9.10 6.73 -9.71
CA GLY A 84 10.04 7.86 -9.73
C GLY A 84 9.65 8.92 -10.76
N THR A 85 9.89 10.18 -10.41
CA THR A 85 9.75 11.34 -11.30
C THR A 85 11.11 12.02 -11.51
N GLY A 86 11.19 13.05 -12.35
CA GLY A 86 12.42 13.83 -12.53
C GLY A 86 13.61 12.97 -12.96
N ASP A 87 14.72 13.04 -12.21
CA ASP A 87 15.94 12.26 -12.48
C ASP A 87 15.75 10.75 -12.25
N LEU A 88 14.67 10.36 -11.57
CA LEU A 88 14.24 8.97 -11.39
C LEU A 88 13.13 8.57 -12.38
N ALA A 89 12.93 9.32 -13.46
CA ALA A 89 11.97 8.93 -14.50
C ALA A 89 12.29 7.52 -15.04
N GLY A 90 11.31 6.63 -14.97
CA GLY A 90 11.44 5.21 -15.33
C GLY A 90 11.82 4.28 -14.17
N PHE A 91 12.13 4.82 -12.98
CA PHE A 91 12.17 4.02 -11.76
C PHE A 91 10.75 3.58 -11.40
N HIS A 92 10.53 2.26 -11.38
CA HIS A 92 9.27 1.66 -10.98
C HIS A 92 9.54 0.39 -10.19
N ARG A 93 8.87 0.24 -9.03
CA ARG A 93 8.95 -0.98 -8.24
C ARG A 93 7.71 -1.20 -7.41
N ILE A 94 7.48 -2.46 -7.07
CA ILE A 94 6.52 -2.84 -6.03
C ILE A 94 7.32 -3.41 -4.87
N VAL A 95 7.07 -2.92 -3.66
CA VAL A 95 7.69 -3.44 -2.43
C VAL A 95 6.62 -3.75 -1.39
N SER A 96 6.87 -4.76 -0.57
CA SER A 96 5.99 -5.13 0.53
C SER A 96 6.68 -4.81 1.85
N VAL A 97 6.13 -3.85 2.59
CA VAL A 97 6.64 -3.43 3.89
C VAL A 97 5.79 -4.07 4.98
N PRO A 98 6.34 -4.93 5.85
CA PRO A 98 5.64 -5.39 7.03
C PRO A 98 5.49 -4.21 8.00
N LEU A 99 4.27 -3.94 8.44
CA LEU A 99 3.91 -2.87 9.36
C LEU A 99 3.24 -3.45 10.60
N GLN A 100 3.39 -2.76 11.72
CA GLN A 100 2.56 -2.89 12.89
C GLN A 100 1.63 -1.68 12.97
N MET A 101 0.35 -1.92 13.23
CA MET A 101 -0.63 -0.86 13.44
C MET A 101 -1.40 -1.00 14.75
N GLU A 102 -1.84 0.14 15.29
CA GLU A 102 -2.77 0.24 16.42
C GLU A 102 -3.77 1.37 16.16
N VAL A 103 -5.05 1.07 16.38
CA VAL A 103 -6.18 1.99 16.22
C VAL A 103 -6.98 2.02 17.51
N HIS A 104 -7.33 3.22 17.96
CA HIS A 104 -8.31 3.43 19.02
C HIS A 104 -9.65 3.83 18.43
N ALA A 105 -10.74 3.40 19.05
CA ALA A 105 -12.11 3.76 18.70
C ALA A 105 -12.85 4.28 19.93
N ALA A 106 -13.72 5.27 19.73
CA ALA A 106 -14.64 5.75 20.75
C ALA A 106 -15.77 4.71 21.02
N PRO A 107 -16.47 4.79 22.17
CA PRO A 107 -17.57 3.89 22.48
C PRO A 107 -18.65 3.89 21.39
N ARG A 108 -19.23 2.70 21.15
CA ARG A 108 -20.32 2.49 20.19
C ARG A 108 -21.43 1.64 20.80
N THR A 109 -22.67 1.89 20.39
CA THR A 109 -23.82 1.08 20.80
C THR A 109 -23.88 -0.19 19.94
N ALA A 110 -23.32 -1.28 20.45
CA ALA A 110 -23.30 -2.55 19.75
C ALA A 110 -24.71 -2.98 19.31
N GLY A 111 -24.87 -3.33 18.04
CA GLY A 111 -26.14 -3.80 17.48
C GLY A 111 -27.10 -2.69 17.01
N ALA A 112 -26.78 -1.41 17.26
CA ALA A 112 -27.56 -0.32 16.70
C ALA A 112 -27.48 -0.32 15.16
N PRO A 113 -28.59 -0.07 14.43
CA PRO A 113 -28.60 -0.07 12.97
C PRO A 113 -27.61 0.90 12.33
N ILE A 114 -27.27 1.98 13.05
CA ILE A 114 -26.20 2.90 12.69
C ILE A 114 -25.29 3.06 13.92
N GLN A 115 -23.99 2.88 13.73
CA GLN A 115 -22.96 3.15 14.76
C GLN A 115 -21.96 4.13 14.15
N SER A 116 -21.87 5.35 14.68
CA SER A 116 -20.94 6.38 14.22
C SER A 116 -20.08 6.80 15.41
N PHE A 117 -18.77 6.74 15.24
CA PHE A 117 -17.82 6.96 16.33
C PHE A 117 -16.45 7.39 15.78
N ASP A 118 -15.74 8.17 16.57
CA ASP A 118 -14.40 8.62 16.22
C ASP A 118 -13.39 7.49 16.34
N THR A 119 -12.39 7.53 15.48
CA THR A 119 -11.24 6.63 15.51
C THR A 119 -9.95 7.42 15.49
N ALA A 120 -8.86 6.77 15.88
CA ALA A 120 -7.54 7.37 15.89
C ALA A 120 -6.50 6.31 15.55
N MET A 121 -5.63 6.60 14.58
CA MET A 121 -4.45 5.76 14.38
C MET A 121 -3.38 6.16 15.39
N MET A 122 -3.05 5.23 16.26
CA MET A 122 -2.14 5.48 17.37
C MET A 122 -0.72 5.09 17.02
N PHE A 123 -0.57 3.99 16.28
CA PHE A 123 0.71 3.43 15.89
C PHE A 123 0.61 2.95 14.46
N LEU A 124 1.60 3.28 13.63
CA LEU A 124 1.80 2.72 12.30
C LEU A 124 3.31 2.73 12.05
N GLN A 125 3.97 1.58 12.09
CA GLN A 125 5.41 1.53 11.89
C GLN A 125 5.87 0.24 11.25
N GLY A 126 6.82 0.34 10.33
CA GLY A 126 7.59 -0.80 9.84
C GLY A 126 8.62 -0.39 8.82
N GLN A 127 9.36 -1.36 8.30
CA GLN A 127 10.44 -1.11 7.34
C GLN A 127 10.71 -2.33 6.46
N LEU A 128 11.35 -2.10 5.32
CA LEU A 128 11.85 -3.20 4.50
C LEU A 128 12.88 -4.04 5.28
N PRO A 129 12.87 -5.38 5.08
CA PRO A 129 13.93 -6.23 5.58
C PRO A 129 15.27 -5.88 4.88
N PRO A 130 16.42 -6.17 5.50
CA PRO A 130 17.72 -5.97 4.87
C PRO A 130 17.88 -6.76 3.56
N GLY A 131 18.71 -6.24 2.65
CA GLY A 131 19.06 -6.91 1.39
C GLY A 131 18.22 -6.45 0.18
N ASP A 132 17.41 -5.41 0.35
CA ASP A 132 16.75 -4.76 -0.76
C ASP A 132 17.77 -4.08 -1.71
N PRO A 133 17.65 -4.23 -3.03
CA PRO A 133 18.65 -3.75 -3.99
C PRO A 133 18.68 -2.22 -4.18
N ASP A 134 17.60 -1.51 -3.84
CA ASP A 134 17.57 -0.04 -3.98
C ASP A 134 17.54 0.68 -2.63
N PHE A 135 17.17 0.01 -1.53
CA PHE A 135 17.06 0.59 -0.21
C PHE A 135 17.89 -0.16 0.85
N ASP A 136 18.88 0.50 1.44
CA ASP A 136 19.46 0.05 2.71
C ASP A 136 18.46 0.27 3.87
N LEU A 137 17.62 1.30 3.75
CA LEU A 137 16.51 1.58 4.64
C LEU A 137 15.34 2.12 3.82
N LEU A 138 14.15 1.57 4.07
CA LEU A 138 12.88 2.22 3.79
C LEU A 138 11.98 1.98 4.99
N ARG A 139 11.68 3.02 5.75
CA ARG A 139 10.91 2.95 7.00
C ARG A 139 9.73 3.90 6.94
N ILE A 140 8.57 3.37 7.34
CA ILE A 140 7.32 4.10 7.46
C ILE A 140 7.02 4.28 8.94
N THR A 141 6.61 5.48 9.34
CA THR A 141 6.17 5.80 10.70
C THR A 141 4.96 6.72 10.62
N GLY A 142 3.93 6.48 11.44
CA GLY A 142 2.69 7.26 11.48
C GLY A 142 1.96 7.04 12.80
N GLY A 143 0.99 7.90 13.11
CA GLY A 143 0.13 7.74 14.29
C GLY A 143 0.52 8.59 15.50
N GLN A 144 -0.46 8.77 16.38
CA GLN A 144 -0.41 9.74 17.49
C GLN A 144 0.68 9.44 18.53
N PHE A 145 1.07 8.18 18.74
CA PHE A 145 2.16 7.85 19.67
C PHE A 145 3.53 8.31 19.18
N HIS A 146 3.68 8.59 17.89
CA HIS A 146 4.88 9.20 17.34
C HIS A 146 4.78 10.73 17.27
N GLY A 147 3.77 11.33 17.91
CA GLY A 147 3.52 12.77 17.88
C GLY A 147 2.94 13.27 16.54
N MET A 148 2.41 12.35 15.71
CA MET A 148 1.86 12.67 14.39
C MET A 148 0.32 12.59 14.44
N PRO A 149 -0.42 13.69 14.17
CA PRO A 149 -1.88 13.67 14.16
C PRO A 149 -2.40 12.61 13.19
N SER A 150 -3.31 11.78 13.66
CA SER A 150 -3.95 10.76 12.80
C SER A 150 -5.40 10.48 13.21
N PRO A 151 -6.29 11.50 13.14
CA PRO A 151 -7.70 11.31 13.43
C PRO A 151 -8.38 10.47 12.35
N GLY A 152 -9.49 9.84 12.71
CA GLY A 152 -10.34 9.11 11.79
C GLY A 152 -11.78 9.10 12.29
N HIS A 153 -12.65 8.54 11.48
CA HIS A 153 -14.04 8.34 11.84
C HIS A 153 -14.57 7.08 11.15
N THR A 154 -15.45 6.36 11.84
CA THR A 154 -16.09 5.16 11.30
C THR A 154 -17.59 5.23 11.47
N THR A 155 -18.33 4.93 10.41
CA THR A 155 -19.77 4.70 10.40
C THR A 155 -20.07 3.27 9.95
N LEU A 156 -20.79 2.52 10.79
CA LEU A 156 -21.31 1.20 10.49
C LEU A 156 -22.81 1.30 10.21
N THR A 157 -23.25 0.83 9.05
CA THR A 157 -24.66 0.82 8.66
C THR A 157 -25.17 -0.60 8.45
N LEU A 158 -26.11 -1.04 9.29
CA LEU A 158 -26.74 -2.35 9.18
C LEU A 158 -27.61 -2.41 7.92
N ARG A 159 -27.29 -3.32 7.01
CA ARG A 159 -28.04 -3.57 5.78
C ARG A 159 -29.16 -4.58 6.03
N PRO A 160 -30.19 -4.62 5.17
CA PRO A 160 -31.26 -5.64 5.24
C PRO A 160 -30.75 -7.09 5.22
N SER A 161 -29.53 -7.33 4.73
CA SER A 161 -28.85 -8.63 4.76
C SER A 161 -28.38 -9.06 6.16
N GLY A 162 -28.49 -8.20 7.17
CA GLY A 162 -27.98 -8.42 8.52
C GLY A 162 -26.48 -8.17 8.69
N LYS A 163 -25.80 -7.66 7.64
CA LYS A 163 -24.38 -7.28 7.68
C LYS A 163 -24.23 -5.77 7.81
N TYR A 164 -23.15 -5.34 8.45
CA TYR A 164 -22.77 -3.92 8.46
C TYR A 164 -21.97 -3.58 7.21
N GLU A 165 -22.38 -2.51 6.55
CA GLU A 165 -21.54 -1.73 5.65
C GLU A 165 -20.65 -0.82 6.50
N VAL A 166 -19.38 -0.69 6.11
CA VAL A 166 -18.36 0.02 6.89
C VAL A 166 -17.88 1.19 6.06
N ASP A 167 -18.17 2.41 6.46
CA ASP A 167 -17.56 3.62 5.93
C ASP A 167 -16.55 4.11 6.97
N SER A 168 -15.27 4.17 6.62
CA SER A 168 -14.22 4.52 7.58
C SER A 168 -13.08 5.24 6.89
N PHE A 169 -12.56 6.28 7.52
CA PHE A 169 -11.38 7.00 7.06
C PHE A 169 -10.42 7.36 8.19
N PHE A 170 -9.18 7.64 7.81
CA PHE A 170 -8.14 8.26 8.64
C PHE A 170 -7.43 9.34 7.84
N ASP A 171 -7.20 10.50 8.45
CA ASP A 171 -6.24 11.48 7.96
C ASP A 171 -4.90 11.20 8.63
N ILE A 172 -3.99 10.50 7.96
CA ILE A 172 -2.75 10.00 8.56
C ILE A 172 -1.62 10.95 8.24
N THR A 173 -1.05 11.57 9.28
CA THR A 173 0.28 12.17 9.20
C THR A 173 1.34 11.06 9.32
N TYR A 174 2.22 10.98 8.33
CA TYR A 174 3.25 9.97 8.22
C TYR A 174 4.64 10.59 8.04
N ARG A 175 5.67 9.78 8.28
CA ARG A 175 7.06 10.04 7.94
C ARG A 175 7.65 8.83 7.24
N ILE A 176 8.32 9.07 6.12
CA ILE A 176 9.09 8.08 5.37
C ILE A 176 10.56 8.43 5.51
N ASP A 177 11.33 7.53 6.11
CA ASP A 177 12.79 7.62 6.16
C ASP A 177 13.38 6.64 5.15
N PHE A 178 14.36 7.06 4.36
CA PHE A 178 15.05 6.16 3.44
C PHE A 178 16.56 6.40 3.37
N ILE A 179 17.28 5.34 3.03
CA ILE A 179 18.70 5.34 2.66
C ILE A 179 18.81 4.44 1.43
N GLY A 180 19.34 4.97 0.34
CA GLY A 180 19.52 4.21 -0.89
C GLY A 180 20.68 3.24 -0.81
N ALA A 181 20.49 2.04 -1.35
CA ALA A 181 21.49 0.98 -1.33
C ALA A 181 22.69 1.30 -2.25
N PRO A 182 23.93 0.93 -1.87
CA PRO A 182 25.11 1.09 -2.71
C PRO A 182 24.95 0.40 -4.07
N GLY A 183 25.24 1.13 -5.15
CA GLY A 183 25.15 0.60 -6.52
C GLY A 183 23.73 0.55 -7.11
N GLY A 184 22.70 0.85 -6.32
CA GLY A 184 21.32 0.98 -6.79
C GLY A 184 20.99 2.37 -7.35
N PRO A 185 19.78 2.57 -7.90
CA PRO A 185 19.31 3.85 -8.45
C PRO A 185 19.28 4.98 -7.43
N LEU A 186 19.19 4.65 -6.14
CA LEU A 186 19.13 5.61 -5.04
C LEU A 186 20.47 5.78 -4.30
N ALA A 187 21.55 5.18 -4.81
CA ALA A 187 22.86 5.19 -4.15
C ALA A 187 23.31 6.61 -3.80
N GLY A 188 23.72 6.80 -2.54
CA GLY A 188 24.16 8.10 -2.01
C GLY A 188 23.03 9.06 -1.64
N SER A 189 21.76 8.69 -1.89
CA SER A 189 20.59 9.46 -1.46
C SER A 189 20.08 8.96 -0.11
N SER A 190 19.66 9.89 0.74
CA SER A 190 18.97 9.56 2.00
C SER A 190 18.17 10.77 2.46
N GLY A 191 17.06 10.52 3.13
CA GLY A 191 16.22 11.61 3.62
C GLY A 191 15.01 11.16 4.41
N SER A 192 14.26 12.14 4.89
CA SER A 192 13.08 11.97 5.71
C SER A 192 11.99 12.91 5.23
N THR A 193 10.89 12.37 4.72
CA THR A 193 9.75 13.14 4.20
C THR A 193 8.55 12.94 5.12
N THR A 194 7.91 14.02 5.54
CA THR A 194 6.66 14.00 6.29
C THR A 194 5.54 14.53 5.41
N GLY A 195 4.38 13.87 5.47
CA GLY A 195 3.17 14.27 4.76
C GLY A 195 1.93 13.86 5.52
N THR A 196 0.77 14.27 5.00
CA THR A 196 -0.54 13.83 5.50
C THR A 196 -1.36 13.37 4.30
N ILE A 197 -2.04 12.24 4.44
CA ILE A 197 -2.99 11.76 3.43
C ILE A 197 -4.27 11.24 4.07
N ARG A 198 -5.36 11.18 3.31
CA ARG A 198 -6.58 10.47 3.69
C ARG A 198 -6.57 9.03 3.18
N MET A 199 -6.72 8.09 4.11
CA MET A 199 -6.99 6.69 3.80
C MET A 199 -8.44 6.36 4.13
N GLU A 200 -9.16 5.70 3.23
CA GLU A 200 -10.58 5.38 3.41
C GLU A 200 -10.96 3.98 2.91
N THR A 201 -12.10 3.49 3.39
CA THR A 201 -12.73 2.22 2.99
C THR A 201 -14.26 2.34 3.05
N GLY A 202 -14.94 1.69 2.11
CA GLY A 202 -16.40 1.53 2.05
C GLY A 202 -17.27 2.76 1.79
N SER A 203 -16.67 3.90 1.46
CA SER A 203 -17.21 4.75 0.40
C SER A 203 -17.04 4.00 -0.94
N THR A 204 -17.72 4.43 -1.99
CA THR A 204 -17.56 3.94 -3.37
C THR A 204 -16.15 4.22 -3.95
N SER A 205 -15.09 3.71 -3.33
CA SER A 205 -13.76 3.57 -3.92
C SER A 205 -13.84 2.55 -5.05
N ALA A 206 -14.50 2.95 -6.15
CA ALA A 206 -14.28 2.36 -7.45
C ALA A 206 -12.83 2.71 -7.82
N VAL A 207 -11.88 1.87 -7.39
CA VAL A 207 -10.59 1.82 -8.07
C VAL A 207 -10.92 1.55 -9.53
N PRO A 208 -10.61 2.43 -10.50
CA PRO A 208 -10.64 2.02 -11.88
C PRO A 208 -9.66 0.85 -11.94
N ALA A 209 -10.17 -0.35 -12.23
CA ALA A 209 -9.34 -1.54 -12.29
C ALA A 209 -8.12 -1.21 -13.16
N VAL A 210 -6.92 -1.22 -12.57
CA VAL A 210 -5.68 -1.19 -13.36
C VAL A 210 -5.84 -2.35 -14.33
N PRO A 211 -5.90 -2.10 -15.65
CA PRO A 211 -6.07 -3.19 -16.59
C PRO A 211 -4.87 -4.10 -16.42
N LYS A 212 -5.08 -5.27 -15.81
CA LYS A 212 -4.11 -6.37 -15.85
C LYS A 212 -3.69 -6.48 -17.31
N PRO A 213 -2.38 -6.39 -17.65
CA PRO A 213 -1.95 -6.61 -19.02
C PRO A 213 -2.41 -8.01 -19.40
N SER A 214 -3.49 -8.07 -20.19
CA SER A 214 -3.98 -9.30 -20.74
C SER A 214 -2.87 -9.79 -21.64
N LEU A 215 -2.27 -10.94 -21.29
CA LEU A 215 -1.36 -11.66 -22.17
C LEU A 215 -2.20 -12.21 -23.34
N THR A 216 -2.67 -11.32 -24.20
CA THR A 216 -3.37 -11.69 -25.42
C THR A 216 -2.31 -12.12 -26.41
N LEU A 217 -2.11 -13.44 -26.43
CA LEU A 217 -1.60 -14.28 -27.50
C LEU A 217 -1.16 -13.47 -28.74
N VAL A 218 0.15 -13.24 -28.90
CA VAL A 218 0.75 -12.86 -30.19
C VAL A 218 0.59 -14.06 -31.12
N GLY A 219 -0.60 -14.16 -31.71
CA GLY A 219 -0.98 -15.16 -32.68
C GLY A 219 -1.50 -14.47 -33.93
N LEU A 220 -0.76 -14.67 -35.03
CA LEU A 220 -1.24 -14.60 -36.41
C LEU A 220 -1.25 -13.23 -37.11
N ILE A 221 -0.09 -12.79 -37.63
CA ILE A 221 -0.01 -12.23 -39.00
C ILE A 221 1.28 -12.71 -39.65
N LEU A 222 1.20 -13.77 -40.46
CA LEU A 222 2.10 -13.98 -41.59
C LEU A 222 1.49 -15.05 -42.49
N LEU A 223 0.73 -14.62 -43.50
CA LEU A 223 0.51 -15.34 -44.75
C LEU A 223 -0.24 -14.43 -45.74
N ALA A 224 0.52 -13.71 -46.56
CA ALA A 224 0.19 -13.44 -47.96
C ALA A 224 1.38 -12.74 -48.63
N GLY A 225 2.11 -13.46 -49.48
CA GLY A 225 3.20 -12.86 -50.26
C GLY A 225 4.08 -13.83 -51.03
N ALA A 226 3.55 -14.99 -51.46
CA ALA A 226 4.25 -15.85 -52.41
C ALA A 226 3.61 -15.67 -53.79
N ALA A 227 4.20 -14.82 -54.64
CA ALA A 227 4.11 -14.97 -56.09
C ALA A 227 5.20 -14.18 -56.84
N LEU A 228 5.94 -14.90 -57.69
CA LEU A 228 6.71 -14.44 -58.85
C LEU A 228 8.04 -13.70 -58.63
N PHE A 229 9.13 -14.47 -58.48
CA PHE A 229 10.39 -14.11 -59.11
C PHE A 229 10.88 -15.28 -60.00
N ILE A 230 10.78 -15.05 -61.31
CA ILE A 230 11.27 -15.93 -62.38
C ILE A 230 12.77 -15.62 -62.57
N PRO A 231 13.72 -16.55 -62.35
CA PRO A 231 15.08 -16.33 -62.78
C PRO A 231 15.16 -16.59 -64.29
N ARG A 232 15.26 -15.51 -65.08
CA ARG A 232 15.62 -15.58 -66.50
C ARG A 232 17.07 -16.09 -66.62
N LEU A 233 17.21 -17.27 -67.22
CA LEU A 233 18.44 -17.72 -67.87
C LEU A 233 18.96 -16.64 -68.84
N ARG A 234 20.22 -16.22 -68.68
CA ARG A 234 21.05 -15.73 -69.79
C ARG A 234 22.27 -16.64 -69.92
N ARG A 235 22.27 -17.39 -71.01
CA ARG A 235 23.39 -18.18 -71.54
C ARG A 235 24.15 -17.34 -72.57
N LYS A 236 25.48 -17.52 -72.57
CA LYS A 236 26.48 -17.33 -73.66
C LYS A 236 26.83 -15.86 -74.02
N ALA A 237 28.06 -15.53 -74.40
CA ALA A 237 29.05 -16.28 -75.20
C ALA A 237 30.52 -15.90 -74.94
N ALA A 238 31.40 -16.58 -75.69
CA ALA A 238 32.84 -16.79 -75.57
C ALA A 238 33.76 -15.68 -76.16
N SER A 239 35.06 -16.01 -76.15
CA SER A 239 36.23 -15.46 -76.88
C SER A 239 37.07 -14.45 -76.09
N ALA A 240 38.40 -14.56 -75.98
CA ALA A 240 39.40 -15.32 -76.74
C ALA A 240 40.53 -15.83 -75.83
#